data_AF-A0A117SG94-F1
#
_entry.id   AF-A0A117SG94-F1
#
_cell.length_a   1.000
_cell.length_b   1.000
_cell.length_c   1.000
_cell.angle_alpha   90.00
_cell.angle_beta   90.00
_cell.angle_gamma   90.00
#
_symmetry.space_group_name_H-M   'P 1'
#
loop_
_entity.id
_entity.type
_entity.pdbx_description
1 polymer ?
#
loop_
_entity_poly.entity_id
_entity_poly.type
_entity_poly.pdbx_seq_one_letter_code
_entity_poly.pdbx_strand_id
1 'polypeptide(L)' 'MNNWTKDEEQAFMNFIEADDSDTIAESIEHAHYMMYNEAEGNYPELKQRTLKACISRFYKICERRQKK' A
#
# COMPACT_ATOMS: atom_id res chain seq x y z
N MET A 1 4.46 11.13 -14.13
CA MET A 1 3.98 11.07 -12.73
C MET A 1 3.53 9.65 -12.46
N ASN A 2 4.02 9.03 -11.38
CA ASN A 2 3.57 7.69 -10.95
C ASN A 2 2.11 7.80 -10.51
N ASN A 3 1.18 7.55 -11.42
CA ASN A 3 -0.25 7.65 -11.15
C ASN A 3 -0.66 6.46 -10.29
N TRP A 4 -0.78 6.70 -8.98
CA TRP A 4 -1.54 5.82 -8.10
C TRP A 4 -3.03 6.10 -8.33
N THR A 5 -3.81 5.07 -8.63
CA THR A 5 -5.26 5.22 -8.74
C THR A 5 -5.89 5.26 -7.35
N LYS A 6 -7.10 5.81 -7.21
CA LYS A 6 -7.79 5.82 -5.92
C LYS A 6 -8.06 4.40 -5.41
N ASP A 7 -8.39 3.49 -6.30
CA ASP A 7 -8.68 2.10 -5.96
C ASP A 7 -7.43 1.37 -5.48
N GLU A 8 -6.29 1.61 -6.13
CA GLU A 8 -4.99 1.10 -5.70
C GLU A 8 -4.58 1.63 -4.33
N GLU A 9 -4.80 2.92 -4.06
CA GLU A 9 -4.57 3.49 -2.73
C GLU A 9 -5.50 2.90 -1.67
N GLN A 10 -6.76 2.67 -2.02
CA GLN A 10 -7.73 2.11 -1.10
C GLN A 10 -7.40 0.65 -0.77
N ALA A 11 -7.07 -0.17 -1.77
CA ALA A 11 -6.62 -1.54 -1.57
C ALA A 11 -5.37 -1.59 -0.68
N PHE A 12 -4.39 -0.73 -0.97
CA PHE A 12 -3.17 -0.63 -0.17
C PHE A 12 -3.45 -0.29 1.30
N MET A 13 -4.29 0.71 1.55
CA MET A 13 -4.66 1.09 2.91
C MET A 13 -5.49 0.02 3.62
N ASN A 14 -6.35 -0.70 2.91
CA ASN A 14 -7.15 -1.78 3.50
C ASN A 14 -6.26 -2.90 4.05
N PHE A 15 -5.19 -3.28 3.34
CA PHE A 15 -4.24 -4.27 3.86
C PHE A 15 -3.50 -3.76 5.09
N ILE A 16 -3.06 -2.50 5.10
CA ILE A 16 -2.39 -1.89 6.25
C ILE A 16 -3.32 -1.80 7.47
N GLU A 17 -4.59 -1.42 7.26
CA GLU A 17 -5.57 -1.24 8.34
C GLU A 17 -6.11 -2.57 8.89
N ALA A 18 -6.06 -3.64 8.09
CA ALA A 18 -6.43 -4.99 8.51
C ALA A 18 -5.26 -5.79 9.13
N ASP A 19 -4.04 -5.28 9.00
CA ASP A 19 -2.82 -5.90 9.49
C ASP A 19 -2.62 -5.59 10.98
N ASP A 20 -2.17 -6.59 11.74
CA ASP A 20 -1.94 -6.53 13.18
C ASP A 20 -0.44 -6.53 13.55
N SER A 21 0.45 -6.22 12.60
CA SER A 21 1.89 -6.14 12.88
C SER A 21 2.23 -5.07 13.91
N ASP A 22 3.31 -5.30 14.65
CA ASP A 22 3.78 -4.42 15.72
C ASP A 22 4.23 -3.05 15.20
N THR A 23 4.71 -2.99 13.95
CA THR A 23 5.21 -1.75 13.35
C THR A 23 4.52 -1.41 12.04
N ILE A 24 4.39 -0.11 11.79
CA ILE A 24 3.85 0.37 10.51
C ILE A 24 4.72 -0.04 9.31
N ALA A 25 6.01 -0.27 9.53
CA ALA A 25 6.92 -0.73 8.49
C ALA A 25 6.55 -2.14 8.04
N GLU A 26 6.30 -3.05 9.00
CA GLU A 26 5.85 -4.41 8.74
C GLU A 26 4.47 -4.42 8.07
N SER A 27 3.52 -3.59 8.51
CA SER A 27 2.22 -3.49 7.84
C SER A 27 2.33 -3.01 6.39
N ILE A 28 3.25 -2.09 6.10
CA ILE A 28 3.50 -1.63 4.72
C ILE A 28 4.17 -2.73 3.88
N GLU A 29 5.08 -3.51 4.46
CA GLU A 29 5.71 -4.66 3.81
C GLU A 29 4.70 -5.76 3.50
N HIS A 30 3.83 -6.09 4.45
CA HIS A 30 2.74 -7.02 4.26
C HIS A 30 1.76 -6.54 3.17
N ALA A 31 1.34 -5.27 3.20
CA ALA A 31 0.49 -4.72 2.15
C ALA A 31 1.16 -4.72 0.77
N HIS A 32 2.47 -4.47 0.71
CA HIS A 32 3.25 -4.59 -0.54
C HIS A 32 3.26 -6.02 -1.07
N TYR A 33 3.49 -7.00 -0.18
CA TYR A 33 3.43 -8.42 -0.51
C TYR A 33 2.03 -8.80 -1.03
N MET A 34 0.97 -8.50 -0.29
CA MET A 34 -0.40 -8.88 -0.64
C MET A 34 -0.94 -8.21 -1.91
N MET A 35 -0.39 -7.06 -2.31
CA MET A 35 -0.78 -6.41 -3.55
C MET A 35 -0.04 -6.94 -4.77
N TYR A 36 1.27 -7.20 -4.66
CA TYR A 36 2.14 -7.39 -5.82
C TYR A 36 2.85 -8.74 -5.89
N ASN A 37 2.65 -9.64 -4.92
CA ASN A 37 3.20 -10.99 -5.02
C ASN A 37 2.53 -11.74 -6.18
N GLU A 38 3.31 -12.37 -7.06
CA GLU A 38 2.76 -13.07 -8.24
C GLU A 38 2.02 -14.38 -7.87
N ALA A 39 2.35 -15.00 -6.74
CA ALA A 39 1.76 -16.27 -6.29
C ALA A 39 0.56 -16.07 -5.36
N GLU A 40 0.59 -15.04 -4.51
CA GLU A 40 -0.41 -14.82 -3.45
C GLU A 40 -1.04 -13.42 -3.48
N GLY A 41 -0.64 -12.57 -4.42
CA GLY A 41 -1.12 -11.20 -4.53
C GLY A 41 -2.54 -11.14 -5.10
N ASN A 42 -3.31 -10.18 -4.61
CA ASN A 42 -4.72 -10.02 -4.95
C ASN A 42 -4.97 -9.17 -6.21
N TYR A 43 -3.92 -8.59 -6.80
CA TYR A 43 -4.04 -7.59 -7.87
C TYR A 43 -3.00 -7.78 -8.99
N PRO A 44 -3.08 -8.89 -9.76
CA PRO A 44 -2.13 -9.19 -10.84
C PRO A 44 -2.12 -8.15 -11.97
N GLU A 45 -3.18 -7.37 -12.12
CA GLU A 45 -3.31 -6.29 -13.10
C GLU A 45 -2.56 -5.00 -12.72
N LEU A 46 -2.19 -4.85 -11.45
CA LEU A 46 -1.48 -3.67 -10.98
C LEU A 46 -0.01 -3.74 -11.37
N LYS A 47 0.52 -2.61 -11.86
CA LYS A 47 1.95 -2.49 -12.09
C LYS A 47 2.68 -2.59 -10.76
N GLN A 48 3.58 -3.57 -10.64
CA GLN A 48 4.42 -3.73 -9.46
C GLN A 48 5.12 -2.42 -9.08
N ARG A 49 5.06 -2.10 -7.79
CA ARG A 49 5.76 -0.96 -7.20
C ARG A 49 6.86 -1.44 -6.27
N THR A 50 7.86 -0.60 -6.07
CA THR A 50 8.89 -0.86 -5.07
C THR A 50 8.34 -0.59 -3.67
N LEU A 51 8.86 -1.29 -2.66
CA LEU A 51 8.51 -1.03 -1.25
C LEU A 51 8.72 0.44 -0.88
N LYS A 52 9.83 1.06 -1.34
CA LYS A 52 10.11 2.49 -1.16
C LYS A 52 9.00 3.39 -1.71
N ALA A 53 8.39 3.03 -2.85
CA ALA A 53 7.27 3.78 -3.40
C ALA A 53 6.01 3.64 -2.55
N CYS A 54 5.76 2.46 -1.97
CA CYS A 54 4.64 2.19 -1.06
C CYS A 54 4.79 2.97 0.25
N ILE A 55 5.98 2.95 0.87
CA ILE A 55 6.30 3.75 2.05
C ILE A 55 6.06 5.24 1.78
N SER A 56 6.62 5.77 0.69
CA SER A 56 6.40 7.17 0.32
C SER A 56 4.93 7.51 0.08
N ARG A 57 4.15 6.55 -0.46
CA ARG A 57 2.73 6.75 -0.72
C ARG A 57 1.90 6.74 0.56
N PHE A 58 2.17 5.81 1.48
CA PHE A 58 1.52 5.72 2.78
C PHE A 58 1.55 7.07 3.51
N TYR A 59 2.74 7.64 3.71
CA TYR A 59 2.87 8.92 4.41
C TYR A 59 2.12 10.06 3.70
N LYS A 60 2.12 10.10 2.36
CA LYS A 60 1.32 11.08 1.59
C LYS A 60 -0.19 10.89 1.74
N ILE A 61 -0.66 9.65 1.91
CA ILE A 61 -2.07 9.37 2.22
C ILE A 61 -2.40 9.91 3.62
N CYS A 62 -1.58 9.59 4.61
CA CYS A 62 -1.76 10.08 5.99
C CYS A 62 -1.78 11.61 6.07
N GLU A 63 -0.82 12.29 5.43
CA GLU A 63 -0.79 13.76 5.35
C GLU A 63 -2.05 14.35 4.73
N ARG A 64 -2.61 13.72 3.68
CA ARG A 64 -3.88 14.17 3.07
C ARG A 64 -5.07 13.94 3.98
N ARG A 65 -5.09 12.87 4.77
CA ARG A 65 -6.17 12.57 5.73
C ARG A 65 -6.19 13.56 6.90
N GLN A 66 -5.02 14.03 7.36
CA GLN A 66 -4.93 15.03 8.44
C GLN A 66 -5.34 16.45 8.04
N LYS A 67 -5.33 16.77 6.73
CA LYS A 67 -5.71 18.08 6.19
C LYS A 67 -7.19 18.20 5.83
N LYS A 68 -7.98 17.15 6.05
CA LYS A 68 -9.44 17.14 5.88
C LYS A 68 -10.10 17.37 7.23
#